data_AF-A0A2A4X6E7-F1
#
_entry.id   AF-A0A2A4X6E7-F1
#
_cell.length_a   1.000
_cell.length_b   1.000
_cell.length_c   1.000
_cell.angle_alpha   90.00
_cell.angle_beta   90.00
_cell.angle_gamma   90.00
#
_symmetry.space_group_name_H-M   'P 1'
#
loop_
_entity.id
_entity.type
_entity.pdbx_description
1 polymer ?
#
loop_
_entity_poly.entity_id
_entity_poly.type
_entity_poly.pdbx_seq_one_letter_code
_entity_poly.pdbx_strand_id
1 'polypeptide(L)'
;MRLIAKIFQHVDYGGSYRYLHKDVNSFGGELGFNDKVSSIIIYRGGSYADGDKIRFYQHANYTGGYLDLGPGYYPNIHIQPYSFGDKISSADFSVAAPVSGSFIVRLSIHIYQHVDYGGQSREILTNESKLSRQGFNDKVSSIRIFQGDEYEPGYVANFYQHADYGGGILQPGNFGPGTNIPSLTQAPFSFNDVISSVRTFRE
;
A
#
# COMPACT_ATOMS: atom_id res chain seq x y z
N MET A 1 -19.40 -5.28 -13.88
CA MET A 1 -18.96 -5.32 -12.46
C MET A 1 -17.71 -4.48 -12.34
N ARG A 2 -17.70 -3.50 -11.45
CA ARG A 2 -16.65 -2.48 -11.36
C ARG A 2 -15.41 -2.98 -10.61
N LEU A 3 -15.62 -3.56 -9.43
CA LEU A 3 -14.57 -4.05 -8.55
C LEU A 3 -14.96 -5.40 -7.95
N ILE A 4 -13.95 -6.17 -7.54
CA ILE A 4 -14.10 -7.40 -6.76
C ILE A 4 -13.13 -7.33 -5.58
N ALA A 5 -13.61 -7.48 -4.36
CA ALA A 5 -12.74 -7.58 -3.19
C ALA A 5 -12.61 -9.03 -2.73
N LYS A 6 -11.41 -9.42 -2.31
CA LYS A 6 -11.15 -10.61 -1.52
C LYS A 6 -10.63 -10.17 -0.16
N ILE A 7 -11.41 -10.43 0.89
CA ILE A 7 -11.10 -10.04 2.27
C ILE A 7 -10.64 -11.26 3.07
N PHE A 8 -9.68 -11.09 3.96
CA PHE A 8 -9.03 -12.16 4.70
C PHE A 8 -9.02 -11.88 6.20
N GLN A 9 -9.09 -12.96 6.99
CA GLN A 9 -9.18 -12.88 8.44
C GLN A 9 -7.85 -12.48 9.09
N HIS A 10 -6.73 -12.84 8.47
CA HIS A 10 -5.40 -12.52 8.97
C HIS A 10 -4.66 -11.61 8.01
N VAL A 11 -3.58 -11.02 8.51
CA VAL A 11 -2.60 -10.31 7.69
C VAL A 11 -1.97 -11.26 6.67
N ASP A 12 -1.31 -10.70 5.66
CA ASP A 12 -0.62 -11.42 4.59
C ASP A 12 -1.52 -12.46 3.89
N TYR A 13 -2.82 -12.14 3.78
CA TYR A 13 -3.85 -12.94 3.11
C TYR A 13 -4.09 -14.32 3.75
N GLY A 14 -3.81 -14.45 5.05
CA GLY A 14 -4.02 -15.66 5.82
C GLY A 14 -5.45 -15.85 6.34
N GLY A 15 -5.73 -17.07 6.80
CA GLY A 15 -6.99 -17.42 7.46
C GLY A 15 -8.17 -17.59 6.51
N SER A 16 -9.37 -17.55 7.08
CA SER A 16 -10.61 -17.61 6.29
C SER A 16 -10.73 -16.37 5.39
N TYR A 17 -11.38 -16.52 4.22
CA TYR A 17 -11.62 -15.41 3.31
C TYR A 17 -13.06 -15.35 2.81
N ARG A 18 -13.45 -14.18 2.27
CA ARG A 18 -14.72 -13.96 1.56
C ARG A 18 -14.47 -13.14 0.30
N TYR A 19 -15.33 -13.33 -0.69
CA TYR A 19 -15.40 -12.47 -1.86
C TYR A 19 -16.55 -11.49 -1.71
N LEU A 20 -16.29 -10.23 -2.04
CA LEU A 20 -17.28 -9.16 -2.15
C LEU A 20 -17.32 -8.68 -3.59
N HIS A 21 -18.51 -8.46 -4.10
CA HIS A 21 -18.73 -8.06 -5.49
C HIS A 21 -19.89 -7.07 -5.65
N LYS A 22 -20.46 -6.63 -4.53
CA LYS A 22 -21.59 -5.72 -4.39
C LYS A 22 -21.61 -5.19 -2.96
N ASP A 23 -22.46 -4.21 -2.71
CA ASP A 23 -22.71 -3.66 -1.38
C ASP A 23 -23.11 -4.77 -0.39
N VAL A 24 -22.59 -4.67 0.83
CA VAL A 24 -22.89 -5.57 1.95
C VAL A 24 -23.17 -4.72 3.17
N ASN A 25 -24.40 -4.78 3.68
CA ASN A 25 -24.85 -3.94 4.80
C ASN A 25 -24.36 -4.47 6.15
N SER A 26 -24.07 -5.77 6.25
CA SER A 26 -23.62 -6.40 7.48
C SER A 26 -22.75 -7.60 7.20
N PHE A 27 -21.45 -7.50 7.52
CA PHE A 27 -20.53 -8.62 7.38
C PHE A 27 -20.85 -9.74 8.37
N GLY A 28 -21.34 -9.39 9.57
CA GLY A 28 -21.84 -10.37 10.52
C GLY A 28 -23.04 -11.15 9.99
N GLY A 29 -24.09 -10.44 9.57
CA GLY A 29 -25.35 -11.03 9.14
C GLY A 29 -25.27 -11.75 7.79
N GLU A 30 -24.48 -11.24 6.84
CA GLU A 30 -24.44 -11.77 5.48
C GLU A 30 -23.27 -12.72 5.23
N LEU A 31 -22.14 -12.55 5.92
CA LEU A 31 -20.89 -13.26 5.61
C LEU A 31 -20.33 -14.10 6.78
N GLY A 32 -20.82 -13.87 8.00
CA GLY A 32 -20.22 -14.38 9.23
C GLY A 32 -18.82 -13.80 9.50
N PHE A 33 -18.53 -12.61 8.98
CA PHE A 33 -17.18 -12.03 8.85
C PHE A 33 -17.03 -10.65 9.51
N ASN A 34 -17.81 -10.36 10.56
CA ASN A 34 -17.76 -9.08 11.28
C ASN A 34 -16.43 -8.88 12.00
N ASP A 35 -15.84 -7.69 11.90
CA ASP A 35 -14.68 -7.25 12.70
C ASP A 35 -13.50 -8.23 12.62
N LYS A 36 -13.32 -8.86 11.47
CA LYS A 36 -12.30 -9.89 11.23
C LYS A 36 -11.31 -9.55 10.13
N VAL A 37 -11.57 -8.51 9.35
CA VAL A 37 -10.76 -8.25 8.15
C VAL A 37 -9.42 -7.66 8.54
N SER A 38 -8.35 -8.34 8.15
CA SER A 38 -6.96 -7.95 8.45
C SER A 38 -6.12 -7.70 7.19
N SER A 39 -6.51 -8.25 6.04
CA SER A 39 -5.89 -7.98 4.74
C SER A 39 -6.90 -8.08 3.60
N ILE A 40 -6.64 -7.39 2.48
CA ILE A 40 -7.59 -7.20 1.37
C ILE A 40 -6.85 -7.22 0.04
N ILE A 41 -7.45 -7.84 -0.98
CA ILE A 41 -7.06 -7.69 -2.40
C ILE A 41 -8.25 -7.14 -3.16
N ILE A 42 -8.06 -6.10 -3.97
CA ILE A 42 -9.11 -5.51 -4.81
C ILE A 42 -8.72 -5.63 -6.28
N TYR A 43 -9.54 -6.32 -7.04
CA TYR A 43 -9.38 -6.55 -8.47
C TYR A 43 -10.25 -5.58 -9.27
N ARG A 44 -9.74 -5.17 -10.44
CA ARG A 44 -10.53 -4.47 -11.46
C ARG A 44 -11.51 -5.45 -12.10
N GLY A 45 -12.78 -5.05 -12.19
CA GLY A 45 -13.79 -5.78 -12.95
C GLY A 45 -13.92 -5.23 -14.38
N GLY A 46 -14.67 -5.92 -15.23
CA GLY A 46 -14.78 -5.59 -16.66
C GLY A 46 -15.44 -4.24 -16.98
N SER A 47 -16.06 -3.57 -16.00
CA SER A 47 -16.64 -2.24 -16.15
C SER A 47 -15.99 -1.20 -15.22
N TYR A 48 -14.75 -1.45 -14.82
CA TYR A 48 -13.96 -0.52 -14.00
C TYR A 48 -13.78 0.82 -14.72
N ALA A 49 -13.96 1.91 -13.97
CA ALA A 49 -13.57 3.25 -14.35
C ALA A 49 -12.49 3.79 -13.39
N ASP A 50 -11.62 4.67 -13.90
CA ASP A 50 -10.61 5.30 -13.06
C ASP A 50 -11.25 6.06 -11.89
N GLY A 51 -10.71 5.83 -10.70
CA GLY A 51 -11.26 6.36 -9.44
C GLY A 51 -12.30 5.46 -8.76
N ASP A 52 -12.66 4.31 -9.34
CA ASP A 52 -13.51 3.32 -8.67
C ASP A 52 -12.86 2.83 -7.38
N LYS A 53 -13.63 2.85 -6.29
CA LYS A 53 -13.20 2.41 -4.96
C LYS A 53 -14.29 1.66 -4.24
N ILE A 54 -13.89 0.92 -3.21
CA ILE A 54 -14.78 0.32 -2.22
C ILE A 54 -14.58 1.09 -0.93
N ARG A 55 -15.69 1.54 -0.32
CA ARG A 55 -15.67 2.11 1.02
C ARG A 55 -16.02 1.05 2.04
N PHE A 56 -15.09 0.74 2.93
CA PHE A 56 -15.30 -0.15 4.07
C PHE A 56 -15.63 0.67 5.30
N TYR A 57 -16.67 0.27 6.04
CA TYR A 57 -17.13 0.97 7.24
C TYR A 57 -16.88 0.15 8.50
N GLN A 58 -16.61 0.87 9.59
CA GLN A 58 -16.38 0.30 10.92
C GLN A 58 -17.65 -0.39 11.47
N HIS A 59 -18.83 0.11 11.12
CA HIS A 59 -20.09 -0.43 11.62
C HIS A 59 -20.97 -0.91 10.48
N ALA A 60 -21.96 -1.73 10.83
CA ALA A 60 -22.98 -2.17 9.89
C ALA A 60 -23.81 -0.97 9.37
N ASN A 61 -24.51 -1.18 8.26
CA ASN A 61 -25.36 -0.19 7.60
C ASN A 61 -24.61 1.09 7.19
N TYR A 62 -23.33 0.96 6.81
CA TYR A 62 -22.52 2.05 6.26
C TYR A 62 -22.30 3.22 7.23
N THR A 63 -22.04 2.91 8.50
CA THR A 63 -21.87 3.92 9.56
C THR A 63 -20.51 3.82 10.27
N GLY A 64 -20.15 4.85 11.05
CA GLY A 64 -18.88 4.93 11.77
C GLY A 64 -17.72 5.45 10.92
N GLY A 65 -16.50 5.22 11.39
CA GLY A 65 -15.30 5.50 10.59
C GLY A 65 -15.27 4.66 9.30
N TYR A 66 -14.53 5.12 8.29
CA TYR A 66 -14.45 4.41 7.01
C TYR A 66 -13.03 4.41 6.43
N LEU A 67 -12.79 3.47 5.53
CA LEU A 67 -11.57 3.31 4.74
C LEU A 67 -11.94 3.11 3.26
N ASP A 68 -11.41 3.98 2.41
CA ASP A 68 -11.60 3.94 0.96
C ASP A 68 -10.41 3.25 0.30
N LEU A 69 -10.66 2.16 -0.44
CA LEU A 69 -9.62 1.40 -1.14
C LEU A 69 -9.97 1.23 -2.63
N GLY A 70 -9.03 1.58 -3.51
CA GLY A 70 -9.08 1.27 -4.94
C GLY A 70 -8.52 -0.13 -5.25
N PRO A 71 -8.36 -0.49 -6.54
CA PRO A 71 -7.66 -1.71 -6.93
C PRO A 71 -6.25 -1.79 -6.33
N GLY A 72 -5.87 -2.94 -5.77
CA GLY A 72 -4.56 -3.09 -5.13
C GLY A 72 -4.47 -4.25 -4.15
N TYR A 73 -3.31 -4.31 -3.48
CA TYR A 73 -2.92 -5.34 -2.52
C TYR A 73 -2.65 -4.70 -1.16
N TYR A 74 -3.41 -5.12 -0.14
CA TYR A 74 -3.37 -4.56 1.21
C TYR A 74 -3.06 -5.68 2.20
N PRO A 75 -1.78 -6.06 2.38
CA PRO A 75 -1.40 -7.23 3.17
C PRO A 75 -1.61 -7.03 4.67
N ASN A 76 -1.68 -5.78 5.14
CA ASN A 76 -1.93 -5.49 6.54
C ASN A 76 -2.61 -4.12 6.70
N ILE A 77 -3.88 -4.12 7.10
CA ILE A 77 -4.63 -2.89 7.35
C ILE A 77 -4.63 -2.46 8.83
N HIS A 78 -3.92 -3.15 9.72
CA HIS A 78 -3.76 -2.77 11.14
C HIS A 78 -2.78 -1.62 11.34
N ILE A 79 -1.85 -1.47 10.41
CA ILE A 79 -0.78 -0.47 10.49
C ILE A 79 -1.19 0.82 9.79
N GLN A 80 -0.51 1.92 10.15
CA GLN A 80 -0.59 3.15 9.37
C GLN A 80 -0.18 2.89 7.92
N PRO A 81 -0.79 3.59 6.94
CA PRO A 81 -1.77 4.67 7.12
C PRO A 81 -3.22 4.21 7.38
N TYR A 82 -3.53 2.91 7.29
CA TYR A 82 -4.90 2.39 7.38
C TYR A 82 -5.45 2.38 8.81
N SER A 83 -4.74 1.72 9.74
CA SER A 83 -5.16 1.54 11.15
C SER A 83 -6.62 1.07 11.32
N PHE A 84 -7.09 0.23 10.40
CA PHE A 84 -8.49 -0.17 10.21
C PHE A 84 -8.74 -1.68 10.29
N GLY A 85 -7.73 -2.46 10.70
CA GLY A 85 -7.85 -3.91 10.87
C GLY A 85 -8.85 -4.31 11.95
N ASP A 86 -9.52 -5.44 11.73
CA ASP A 86 -10.51 -6.07 12.61
C ASP A 86 -11.63 -5.13 13.07
N LYS A 87 -12.01 -4.19 12.20
CA LYS A 87 -13.06 -3.21 12.44
C LYS A 87 -14.16 -3.23 11.40
N ILE A 88 -13.95 -3.93 10.28
CA ILE A 88 -14.85 -3.80 9.12
C ILE A 88 -16.14 -4.59 9.34
N SER A 89 -17.26 -3.89 9.22
CA SER A 89 -18.61 -4.44 9.41
C SER A 89 -19.55 -4.22 8.22
N SER A 90 -19.24 -3.34 7.26
CA SER A 90 -20.00 -3.19 5.99
C SER A 90 -19.13 -2.62 4.86
N ALA A 91 -19.57 -2.79 3.61
CA ALA A 91 -18.85 -2.32 2.42
C ALA A 91 -19.80 -1.78 1.35
N ASP A 92 -19.45 -0.63 0.78
CA ASP A 92 -20.21 0.10 -0.24
C ASP A 92 -19.40 0.22 -1.54
N PHE A 93 -19.93 -0.36 -2.62
CA PHE A 93 -19.39 -0.36 -3.98
C PHE A 93 -20.07 0.70 -4.87
N SER A 94 -21.13 1.36 -4.39
CA SER A 94 -21.86 2.40 -5.11
C SER A 94 -21.12 3.75 -5.14
N VAL A 95 -20.10 3.89 -4.29
CA VAL A 95 -19.29 5.10 -4.18
C VAL A 95 -18.48 5.32 -5.47
N ALA A 96 -19.02 6.09 -6.40
CA ALA A 96 -18.20 6.86 -7.33
C ALA A 96 -17.50 7.94 -6.51
N ALA A 97 -16.17 8.02 -6.56
CA ALA A 97 -15.46 9.02 -5.78
C ALA A 97 -15.75 10.45 -6.29
N PRO A 98 -16.27 11.38 -5.48
CA PRO A 98 -15.60 12.67 -5.36
C PRO A 98 -14.26 12.40 -4.68
N VAL A 99 -13.18 12.94 -5.24
CA VAL A 99 -11.80 12.78 -4.77
C VAL A 99 -11.66 13.37 -3.36
N SER A 100 -11.88 12.55 -2.34
CA SER A 100 -11.45 12.83 -0.98
C SER A 100 -11.39 11.50 -0.22
N GLY A 101 -10.18 11.13 0.20
CA GLY A 101 -9.88 9.84 0.83
C GLY A 101 -9.14 8.83 -0.07
N SER A 102 -8.72 9.23 -1.28
CA SER A 102 -7.67 8.47 -1.99
C SER A 102 -6.39 8.53 -1.15
N PHE A 103 -5.64 7.43 -1.04
CA PHE A 103 -4.22 7.56 -0.76
C PHE A 103 -3.70 8.48 -1.86
N ILE A 104 -3.31 9.70 -1.50
CA ILE A 104 -2.69 10.60 -2.47
C ILE A 104 -1.35 9.93 -2.79
N VAL A 105 -1.32 9.17 -3.88
CA VAL A 105 -0.11 8.50 -4.35
C VAL A 105 0.67 9.57 -5.09
N ARG A 106 1.68 10.09 -4.38
CA ARG A 106 2.54 11.15 -4.91
C ARG A 106 3.73 10.53 -5.62
N LEU A 107 4.24 9.43 -5.09
CA LEU A 107 5.33 8.64 -5.67
C LEU A 107 4.91 7.18 -5.73
N SER A 108 5.29 6.51 -6.80
CA SER A 108 5.32 5.05 -6.88
C SER A 108 6.79 4.61 -6.86
N ILE A 109 7.22 3.99 -5.76
CA ILE A 109 8.61 3.59 -5.53
C ILE A 109 8.71 2.08 -5.65
N HIS A 110 9.46 1.61 -6.64
CA HIS A 110 9.72 0.19 -6.83
C HIS A 110 11.09 -0.15 -6.27
N ILE A 111 11.13 -1.10 -5.32
CA ILE A 111 12.36 -1.65 -4.74
C ILE A 111 12.52 -3.10 -5.16
N TYR A 112 13.75 -3.51 -5.44
CA TYR A 112 14.06 -4.82 -6.04
C TYR A 112 15.16 -5.54 -5.26
N GLN A 113 15.04 -6.86 -5.20
CA GLN A 113 15.92 -7.71 -4.41
C GLN A 113 17.30 -7.85 -5.05
N HIS A 114 17.38 -7.82 -6.38
CA HIS A 114 18.65 -7.91 -7.11
C HIS A 114 18.95 -6.59 -7.83
N VAL A 115 20.19 -6.48 -8.31
CA VAL A 115 20.61 -5.43 -9.24
C VAL A 115 19.83 -5.50 -10.56
N ASP A 116 19.89 -4.44 -11.34
CA ASP A 116 19.24 -4.28 -12.63
C ASP A 116 17.74 -4.60 -12.60
N TYR A 117 17.10 -4.28 -11.46
CA TYR A 117 15.66 -4.45 -11.21
C TYR A 117 15.19 -5.91 -11.24
N GLY A 118 16.09 -6.85 -10.93
CA GLY A 118 15.81 -8.28 -10.88
C GLY A 118 15.29 -8.78 -9.53
N GLY A 119 14.89 -10.05 -9.50
CA GLY A 119 14.45 -10.73 -8.28
C GLY A 119 13.05 -10.33 -7.82
N GLN A 120 12.75 -10.58 -6.54
CA GLN A 120 11.48 -10.14 -5.95
C GLN A 120 11.42 -8.62 -5.86
N SER A 121 10.22 -8.04 -5.93
CA SER A 121 10.03 -6.59 -5.82
C SER A 121 8.87 -6.21 -4.90
N ARG A 122 8.88 -4.95 -4.44
CA ARG A 122 7.78 -4.31 -3.71
C ARG A 122 7.55 -2.91 -4.26
N GLU A 123 6.31 -2.46 -4.16
CA GLU A 123 5.91 -1.10 -4.47
C GLU A 123 5.56 -0.37 -3.18
N ILE A 124 6.17 0.78 -2.97
CA ILE A 124 5.99 1.66 -1.81
C ILE A 124 5.31 2.94 -2.31
N LEU A 125 4.06 3.13 -1.88
CA LEU A 125 3.20 4.24 -2.32
C LEU A 125 3.13 5.39 -1.29
N THR A 126 3.52 5.12 -0.04
CA THR A 126 3.51 6.06 1.09
C THR A 126 4.69 5.77 2.02
N ASN A 127 4.78 6.49 3.13
CA ASN A 127 5.77 6.22 4.18
C ASN A 127 5.73 4.76 4.65
N GLU A 128 6.87 4.07 4.61
CA GLU A 128 7.04 2.72 5.13
C GLU A 128 8.10 2.75 6.24
N SER A 129 7.65 2.66 7.48
CA SER A 129 8.53 2.71 8.66
C SER A 129 9.29 1.40 8.87
N LYS A 130 8.81 0.26 8.33
CA LYS A 130 9.40 -1.07 8.57
C LYS A 130 9.22 -1.99 7.35
N LEU A 131 10.23 -2.10 6.50
CA LEU A 131 10.21 -3.01 5.35
C LEU A 131 10.11 -4.49 5.75
N SER A 132 10.43 -4.84 6.99
CA SER A 132 10.15 -6.16 7.55
C SER A 132 8.68 -6.55 7.49
N ARG A 133 7.75 -5.59 7.56
CA ARG A 133 6.29 -5.82 7.39
C ARG A 133 5.90 -6.28 5.99
N GLN A 134 6.76 -6.05 5.01
CA GLN A 134 6.59 -6.50 3.62
C GLN A 134 7.50 -7.68 3.26
N GLY A 135 8.24 -8.21 4.25
CA GLY A 135 9.25 -9.26 4.06
C GLY A 135 10.49 -8.81 3.29
N PHE A 136 10.75 -7.49 3.23
CA PHE A 136 11.75 -6.87 2.33
C PHE A 136 12.85 -6.09 3.08
N ASN A 137 13.00 -6.32 4.38
CA ASN A 137 14.08 -5.71 5.18
C ASN A 137 15.45 -6.16 4.67
N ASP A 138 16.39 -5.23 4.53
CA ASP A 138 17.80 -5.53 4.24
C ASP A 138 17.99 -6.39 2.98
N LYS A 139 17.15 -6.14 1.96
CA LYS A 139 17.15 -6.89 0.69
C LYS A 139 17.21 -6.01 -0.55
N VAL A 140 17.17 -4.69 -0.39
CA VAL A 140 17.04 -3.78 -1.54
C VAL A 140 18.41 -3.63 -2.21
N SER A 141 18.47 -3.97 -3.49
CA SER A 141 19.67 -3.89 -4.33
C SER A 141 19.53 -2.94 -5.53
N SER A 142 18.30 -2.61 -5.95
CA SER A 142 18.03 -1.60 -6.98
C SER A 142 16.66 -0.92 -6.81
N ILE A 143 16.51 0.29 -7.33
CA ILE A 143 15.37 1.19 -7.06
C ILE A 143 14.92 1.92 -8.33
N ARG A 144 13.61 2.06 -8.53
CA ARG A 144 13.01 2.98 -9.52
C ARG A 144 11.92 3.82 -8.87
N ILE A 145 11.82 5.10 -9.23
CA ILE A 145 10.78 6.00 -8.72
C ILE A 145 10.02 6.62 -9.89
N PHE A 146 8.71 6.52 -9.82
CA PHE A 146 7.77 7.07 -10.79
C PHE A 146 6.87 8.11 -10.13
N GLN A 147 6.24 8.93 -10.98
CA GLN A 147 5.15 9.79 -10.54
C GLN A 147 3.97 8.91 -10.12
N GLY A 148 3.40 9.21 -8.96
CA GLY A 148 2.08 8.70 -8.63
C GLY A 148 0.98 9.47 -9.34
N ASP A 149 -0.24 8.95 -9.30
CA ASP A 149 -1.40 9.51 -9.99
C ASP A 149 -1.72 10.96 -9.57
N GLU A 150 -1.35 11.33 -8.34
CA GLU A 150 -1.55 12.66 -7.76
C GLU A 150 -0.18 13.31 -7.42
N TYR A 151 0.81 13.12 -8.29
CA TYR A 151 2.13 13.73 -8.11
C TYR A 151 2.04 15.26 -8.16
N GLU A 152 2.61 15.89 -7.13
CA GLU A 152 2.89 17.32 -7.11
C GLU A 152 4.40 17.56 -7.20
N PRO A 153 4.86 18.60 -7.92
CA PRO A 153 6.27 18.97 -7.94
C PRO A 153 6.86 19.15 -6.52
N GLY A 154 8.04 18.55 -6.30
CA GLY A 154 8.78 18.61 -5.04
C GLY A 154 8.60 17.38 -4.15
N TYR A 155 7.75 16.42 -4.49
CA TYR A 155 7.70 15.17 -3.74
C TYR A 155 8.91 14.27 -4.03
N VAL A 156 9.57 13.83 -2.96
CA VAL A 156 10.79 13.02 -2.97
C VAL A 156 10.73 11.89 -1.93
N ALA A 157 11.64 10.94 -2.05
CA ALA A 157 11.81 9.80 -1.16
C ALA A 157 13.22 9.71 -0.58
N ASN A 158 13.30 9.30 0.69
CA ASN A 158 14.54 8.94 1.37
C ASN A 158 14.50 7.50 1.84
N PHE A 159 15.64 6.82 1.73
CA PHE A 159 15.83 5.42 2.13
C PHE A 159 16.80 5.36 3.31
N TYR A 160 16.41 4.64 4.36
CA TYR A 160 17.11 4.64 5.64
C TYR A 160 17.59 3.24 6.01
N GLN A 161 18.77 3.19 6.64
CA GLN A 161 19.43 1.97 7.06
C GLN A 161 18.66 1.23 8.16
N HIS A 162 17.95 1.97 9.02
CA HIS A 162 17.19 1.38 10.12
C HIS A 162 15.70 1.62 9.95
N ALA A 163 14.93 0.83 10.70
CA ALA A 163 13.50 1.06 10.88
C ALA A 163 13.22 2.46 11.45
N ASP A 164 11.98 2.91 11.29
CA ASP A 164 11.48 4.16 11.86
C ASP A 164 12.32 5.40 11.42
N TYR A 165 12.86 5.34 10.20
CA TYR A 165 13.66 6.40 9.54
C TYR A 165 14.99 6.73 10.25
N GLY A 166 15.59 5.76 10.94
CA GLY A 166 16.86 5.91 11.63
C GLY A 166 18.09 5.48 10.83
N GLY A 167 19.27 5.72 11.39
CA GLY A 167 20.55 5.28 10.84
C GLY A 167 21.05 6.12 9.67
N GLY A 168 21.94 5.53 8.86
CA GLY A 168 22.41 6.14 7.63
C GLY A 168 21.28 6.34 6.62
N ILE A 169 21.46 7.32 5.73
CA ILE A 169 20.55 7.61 4.63
C ILE A 169 21.26 7.35 3.30
N LEU A 170 20.55 6.77 2.33
CA LEU A 170 21.05 6.61 0.97
C LEU A 170 21.36 7.99 0.36
N GLN A 171 22.60 8.18 -0.09
CA GLN A 171 23.08 9.43 -0.69
C GLN A 171 23.16 9.34 -2.22
N PRO A 172 22.88 10.42 -2.96
CA PRO A 172 22.34 11.69 -2.46
C PRO A 172 20.89 11.53 -2.00
N GLY A 173 20.48 12.12 -0.89
CA GLY A 173 19.07 12.07 -0.46
C GLY A 173 18.11 12.75 -1.46
N ASN A 174 16.82 12.71 -1.15
CA ASN A 174 15.72 13.40 -1.82
C ASN A 174 15.48 12.89 -3.26
N PHE A 175 15.27 11.58 -3.42
CA PHE A 175 15.04 10.97 -4.71
C PHE A 175 13.62 11.24 -5.24
N GLY A 176 13.50 11.98 -6.34
CA GLY A 176 12.24 12.25 -7.02
C GLY A 176 11.91 11.26 -8.15
N PRO A 177 10.78 11.47 -8.85
CA PRO A 177 10.42 10.69 -10.04
C PRO A 177 11.48 10.74 -11.14
N GLY A 178 11.64 9.64 -11.86
CA GLY A 178 12.69 9.47 -12.87
C GLY A 178 14.00 8.92 -12.31
N THR A 179 14.12 8.79 -10.98
CA THR A 179 15.23 8.09 -10.35
C THR A 179 15.26 6.63 -10.80
N ASN A 180 16.42 6.20 -11.32
CA ASN A 180 16.70 4.83 -11.73
C ASN A 180 18.08 4.45 -11.18
N ILE A 181 18.09 3.66 -10.11
CA ILE A 181 19.32 3.18 -9.45
C ILE A 181 19.42 1.68 -9.77
N PRO A 182 20.20 1.29 -10.79
CA PRO A 182 20.30 -0.12 -11.20
C PRO A 182 21.09 -0.96 -10.19
N SER A 183 21.93 -0.34 -9.36
CA SER A 183 22.73 -1.07 -8.37
C SER A 183 23.09 -0.19 -7.18
N LEU A 184 22.84 -0.70 -5.98
CA LEU A 184 23.28 -0.11 -4.71
C LEU A 184 24.62 -0.68 -4.21
N THR A 185 25.16 -1.71 -4.89
CA THR A 185 26.34 -2.46 -4.43
C THR A 185 27.64 -1.69 -4.50
N GLN A 186 27.74 -0.71 -5.41
CA GLN A 186 28.97 0.02 -5.68
C GLN A 186 28.82 1.51 -5.40
N ALA A 187 29.95 2.21 -5.36
CA ALA A 187 29.97 3.67 -5.34
C ALA A 187 29.18 4.25 -6.53
N PRO A 188 28.48 5.38 -6.35
CA PRO A 188 28.52 6.26 -5.17
C PRO A 188 27.59 5.84 -4.02
N PHE A 189 26.75 4.81 -4.18
CA PHE A 189 25.70 4.49 -3.22
C PHE A 189 26.22 3.65 -2.04
N SER A 190 26.83 2.50 -2.32
CA SER A 190 27.33 1.55 -1.29
C SER A 190 26.33 1.30 -0.16
N PHE A 191 25.06 1.12 -0.51
CA PHE A 191 23.91 1.05 0.41
C PHE A 191 23.05 -0.19 0.13
N ASN A 192 23.71 -1.27 -0.27
CA ASN A 192 23.07 -2.51 -0.68
C ASN A 192 22.61 -3.34 0.52
N ASP A 193 21.40 -3.90 0.44
CA ASP A 193 20.86 -4.84 1.43
C ASP A 193 20.90 -4.31 2.88
N VAL A 194 20.72 -3.00 3.04
CA VAL A 194 20.66 -2.34 4.35
C VAL A 194 19.44 -1.45 4.52
N ILE A 195 18.60 -1.29 3.49
CA ILE A 195 17.41 -0.44 3.59
C ILE A 195 16.35 -1.15 4.44
N SER A 196 15.89 -0.47 5.48
CA SER A 196 14.89 -0.95 6.43
C SER A 196 13.65 -0.05 6.51
N SER A 197 13.71 1.20 6.07
CA SER A 197 12.55 2.09 5.99
C SER A 197 12.65 3.13 4.86
N VAL A 198 11.51 3.63 4.41
CA VAL A 198 11.37 4.59 3.30
C VAL A 198 10.41 5.71 3.71
N ARG A 199 10.82 6.96 3.54
CA ARG A 199 9.97 8.13 3.82
C ARG A 199 9.74 8.94 2.56
N THR A 200 8.49 9.27 2.28
CA THR A 200 8.06 10.19 1.23
C THR A 200 7.60 11.52 1.84
N PHE A 201 8.01 12.63 1.24
CA PHE A 201 7.69 13.97 1.71
C PHE A 201 7.87 14.98 0.58
N ARG A 202 7.46 16.22 0.81
CA ARG A 202 7.69 17.35 -0.10
C ARG A 202 8.95 18.10 0.36
N GLU A 203 9.88 18.33 -0.56
CA GLU A 203 11.04 19.21 -0.39
C GLU A 203 10.67 20.69 -0.53
#